data_AF-A0A8B8AUB2-F1
#
_entry.id   AF-A0A8B8AUB2-F1
#
_cell.length_a   1.000
_cell.length_b   1.000
_cell.length_c   1.000
_cell.angle_alpha   90.00
_cell.angle_beta   90.00
_cell.angle_gamma   90.00
#
_symmetry.space_group_name_H-M   'P 1'
#
loop_
_entity.id
_entity.type
_entity.pdbx_description
1 polymer ?
#
loop_
_entity_poly.entity_id
_entity_poly.type
_entity_poly.pdbx_seq_one_letter_code
_entity_poly.pdbx_strand_id
1 'polypeptide(L)'
;MKKKNRKIALVVDNRPAHPQIPGLQSVELVFLPPNTTSENQPMDQVIIKNLKVHYRERDLLRYIVDIGQSKAPHISLLDAIHMLSQAWNCVTPQTITNCFRHAGISTDNASPTSKDR
;
A
#
# COMPACT_ATOMS: atom_id res chain seq x y z
N MET A 1 -7.41 -9.76 -18.44
CA MET A 1 -7.43 -10.79 -17.39
C MET A 1 -7.87 -12.13 -17.97
N LYS A 2 -9.17 -12.43 -18.05
CA LYS A 2 -9.70 -13.69 -18.62
C LYS A 2 -9.28 -13.96 -20.08
N LYS A 3 -9.43 -12.97 -20.96
CA LYS A 3 -9.00 -13.07 -22.39
C LYS A 3 -7.49 -13.27 -22.58
N LYS A 4 -6.66 -12.96 -21.56
CA LYS A 4 -5.20 -13.14 -21.59
C LYS A 4 -4.75 -14.34 -20.74
N ASN A 5 -5.69 -15.16 -20.24
CA ASN A 5 -5.46 -16.27 -19.31
C ASN A 5 -4.57 -15.92 -18.09
N ARG A 6 -4.64 -14.68 -17.60
CA ARG A 6 -3.88 -14.21 -16.43
C ARG A 6 -4.71 -14.38 -15.17
N LYS A 7 -4.17 -15.10 -14.18
CA LYS A 7 -4.69 -15.16 -12.81
C LYS A 7 -3.96 -14.13 -11.94
N ILE A 8 -4.67 -13.50 -11.02
CA ILE A 8 -4.12 -12.58 -10.00
C ILE A 8 -4.50 -13.10 -8.63
N ALA A 9 -3.55 -13.13 -7.70
CA ALA A 9 -3.84 -13.26 -6.28
C ALA A 9 -4.04 -11.87 -5.68
N LEU A 10 -5.19 -11.64 -5.05
CA LEU A 10 -5.47 -10.44 -4.27
C LEU A 10 -5.36 -10.79 -2.80
N VAL A 11 -4.31 -10.30 -2.15
CA VAL A 11 -4.03 -10.54 -0.74
C VAL A 11 -4.81 -9.53 0.10
N VAL A 12 -5.61 -10.03 1.05
CA VAL A 12 -6.49 -9.22 1.91
C VAL A 12 -6.36 -9.65 3.37
N ASP A 13 -6.57 -8.73 4.30
CA ASP A 13 -6.62 -9.05 5.72
C ASP A 13 -7.91 -9.77 6.09
N ASN A 14 -7.88 -10.54 7.18
CA ASN A 14 -9.02 -11.33 7.64
C ASN A 14 -9.98 -10.50 8.51
N ARG A 15 -10.51 -9.42 7.93
CA ARG A 15 -11.50 -8.56 8.58
C ARG A 15 -12.91 -8.90 8.10
N PRO A 16 -13.95 -8.75 8.94
CA PRO A 16 -15.34 -8.98 8.52
C PRO A 16 -15.81 -8.15 7.32
N ALA A 17 -15.15 -7.01 7.05
CA ALA A 17 -15.42 -6.18 5.88
C ALA A 17 -14.99 -6.82 4.55
N HIS A 18 -14.22 -7.91 4.58
CA HIS A 18 -13.74 -8.64 3.42
C HIS A 18 -14.36 -10.04 3.40
N PRO A 19 -15.61 -10.20 2.95
CA PRO A 19 -16.21 -11.52 2.81
C PRO A 19 -15.55 -12.33 1.69
N GLN A 20 -15.64 -13.65 1.78
CA GLN A 20 -15.35 -14.51 0.63
C GLN A 20 -16.32 -14.21 -0.52
N ILE A 21 -15.78 -14.07 -1.73
CA ILE A 21 -16.55 -13.79 -2.93
C ILE A 21 -16.46 -14.99 -3.88
N PRO A 22 -17.50 -15.84 -3.96
CA PRO A 22 -17.48 -17.00 -4.83
C PRO A 22 -17.58 -16.61 -6.31
N GLY A 23 -17.11 -17.48 -7.20
CA GLY A 23 -17.30 -17.34 -8.65
C GLY A 23 -16.35 -16.37 -9.36
N LEU A 24 -15.28 -15.89 -8.69
CA LEU A 24 -14.24 -15.11 -9.34
C LEU A 24 -13.45 -15.98 -10.34
N GLN A 25 -13.34 -15.52 -11.59
CA GLN A 25 -12.79 -16.33 -12.69
C GLN A 25 -11.29 -16.07 -12.97
N SER A 26 -10.76 -14.93 -12.53
CA SER A 26 -9.37 -14.53 -12.82
C SER A 26 -8.67 -13.90 -11.62
N VAL A 27 -9.36 -13.81 -10.49
CA VAL A 27 -8.84 -13.29 -9.23
C VAL A 27 -9.06 -14.36 -8.17
N GLU A 28 -8.02 -14.64 -7.41
CA GLU A 28 -8.06 -15.49 -6.23
C GLU A 28 -7.89 -14.59 -5.00
N LEU A 29 -8.83 -14.64 -4.07
CA LEU A 29 -8.72 -13.93 -2.80
C LEU A 29 -7.87 -14.77 -1.84
N VAL A 30 -6.74 -14.22 -1.41
CA VAL A 30 -5.84 -14.85 -0.44
C VAL A 30 -5.95 -14.09 0.88
N PHE A 31 -6.51 -14.74 1.89
CA PHE A 31 -6.69 -14.14 3.20
C PHE A 31 -5.45 -14.36 4.06
N LEU A 32 -4.93 -13.28 4.62
CA LEU A 32 -3.90 -13.35 5.65
C LEU A 32 -4.47 -14.02 6.92
N PRO A 33 -3.64 -14.65 7.77
CA PRO A 33 -4.09 -15.22 9.03
C PRO A 33 -4.84 -14.20 9.93
N PRO A 34 -5.73 -14.65 10.82
CA PRO A 34 -6.28 -13.78 11.86
C PRO A 34 -5.14 -13.14 12.68
N ASN A 35 -5.30 -11.88 13.09
CA ASN A 35 -4.30 -11.13 13.88
C ASN A 35 -2.91 -11.04 13.23
N THR A 36 -2.86 -10.94 11.89
CA THR A 36 -1.60 -10.75 11.16
C THR A 36 -0.90 -9.48 11.66
N THR A 37 0.36 -9.62 12.08
CA THR A 37 1.20 -8.49 12.49
C THR A 37 1.56 -7.65 11.27
N SER A 38 1.88 -6.36 11.47
CA SER A 38 2.33 -5.47 10.39
C SER A 38 3.52 -6.02 9.61
N GLU A 39 4.28 -6.94 10.19
CA GLU A 39 5.41 -7.64 9.57
C GLU A 39 5.00 -8.55 8.41
N ASN A 40 3.79 -9.09 8.41
CA ASN A 40 3.34 -10.03 7.36
C ASN A 40 2.32 -9.40 6.39
N GLN A 41 1.92 -8.15 6.64
CA GLN A 41 0.97 -7.42 5.80
C GLN A 41 1.73 -6.37 4.96
N PRO A 42 1.92 -6.58 3.63
CA PRO A 42 2.77 -5.72 2.79
C PRO A 42 2.38 -4.24 2.82
N MET A 43 1.07 -3.97 2.92
CA MET A 43 0.52 -2.61 2.99
C MET A 43 0.95 -1.90 4.29
N ASP A 44 0.99 -2.63 5.40
CA ASP A 44 1.24 -2.09 6.74
C ASP A 44 2.73 -2.00 7.08
N GLN A 45 3.60 -2.71 6.37
CA GLN A 45 5.05 -2.62 6.55
C GLN A 45 5.58 -1.22 6.24
N VAL A 46 5.59 -0.84 4.95
CA VAL A 46 6.22 0.41 4.50
C VAL A 46 5.39 1.15 3.45
N ILE A 47 4.47 0.50 2.73
CA ILE A 47 3.69 1.16 1.67
C ILE A 47 2.84 2.30 2.25
N ILE A 48 1.98 2.01 3.25
CA ILE A 48 1.15 3.05 3.90
C ILE A 48 2.02 4.09 4.60
N LYS A 49 3.11 3.67 5.25
CA LYS A 49 4.04 4.59 5.92
C LYS A 49 4.67 5.56 4.92
N ASN A 50 5.17 5.07 3.79
CA ASN A 50 5.81 5.86 2.75
C ASN A 50 4.79 6.82 2.09
N LEU A 51 3.57 6.35 1.82
CA LEU A 51 2.48 7.20 1.37
C LEU A 51 2.18 8.35 2.36
N LYS A 52 2.07 8.05 3.65
CA LYS A 52 1.84 9.06 4.71
C LYS A 52 2.96 10.08 4.78
N VAL A 53 4.22 9.66 4.63
CA VAL A 53 5.38 10.57 4.60
C VAL A 53 5.27 11.53 3.41
N HIS A 54 5.03 11.02 2.20
CA HIS A 54 4.89 11.86 1.00
C HIS A 54 3.67 12.78 1.05
N TYR A 55 2.59 12.34 1.67
CA TYR A 55 1.42 13.19 1.91
C TYR A 55 1.74 14.31 2.90
N ARG A 56 2.38 13.97 4.03
CA ARG A 56 2.72 14.94 5.08
C ARG A 56 3.74 15.99 4.61
N GLU A 57 4.69 15.60 3.77
CA GLU A 57 5.60 16.53 3.12
C GLU A 57 4.84 17.61 2.33
N ARG A 58 3.86 17.20 1.52
CA ARG A 58 3.02 18.12 0.73
C ARG A 58 2.17 19.02 1.60
N ASP A 59 1.59 18.45 2.65
CA ASP A 59 0.78 19.17 3.64
C ASP A 59 1.60 20.28 4.31
N LEU A 60 2.82 19.96 4.76
CA LEU A 60 3.74 20.93 5.33
C LEU A 60 4.17 22.01 4.31
N LEU A 61 4.47 21.64 3.07
CA LEU A 61 4.82 22.60 2.03
C LEU A 61 3.65 23.56 1.75
N ARG A 62 2.42 23.05 1.69
CA ARG A 62 1.24 23.89 1.50
C ARG A 62 1.04 24.85 2.68
N TYR A 63 1.18 24.34 3.89
CA TYR A 63 1.09 25.13 5.11
C TYR A 63 2.11 26.28 5.13
N ILE A 64 3.37 26.01 4.75
CA ILE A 64 4.43 27.03 4.66
C ILE A 64 4.07 28.10 3.61
N VAL A 65 3.56 27.69 2.45
CA VAL A 65 3.14 28.62 1.39
C VAL A 65 2.00 29.53 1.85
N ASP A 66 0.99 28.99 2.53
CA ASP A 66 -0.16 29.77 3.01
C ASP A 66 0.28 30.79 4.07
N ILE A 67 1.10 30.39 5.04
CA ILE A 67 1.65 31.32 6.06
C ILE A 67 2.54 32.40 5.42
N GLY A 68 3.40 32.03 4.47
CA GLY A 68 4.25 32.99 3.75
C GLY A 68 3.44 34.05 2.99
N GLN A 69 2.18 33.73 2.64
CA GLN A 69 1.22 34.66 2.03
C GLN A 69 0.31 35.35 3.04
N SER A 70 0.57 35.22 4.36
CA SER A 70 -0.30 35.72 5.43
C SER A 70 -1.74 35.20 5.35
N LYS A 71 -1.93 33.99 4.82
CA LYS A 71 -3.23 33.31 4.75
C LYS A 71 -3.35 32.29 5.87
N ALA A 72 -4.56 32.11 6.38
CA ALA A 72 -4.86 30.99 7.26
C ALA A 72 -4.65 29.68 6.47
N PRO A 73 -3.86 28.72 6.99
CA PRO A 73 -3.65 27.44 6.34
C PRO A 73 -4.97 26.73 6.13
N HIS A 74 -5.26 26.35 4.90
CA HIS A 74 -6.52 25.70 4.55
C HIS A 74 -6.31 24.68 3.44
N ILE A 75 -6.74 23.45 3.71
CA ILE A 75 -6.71 22.34 2.76
C ILE A 75 -8.15 21.87 2.61
N SER A 76 -8.71 22.04 1.41
CA SER A 76 -10.03 21.50 1.10
C SER A 76 -9.97 19.98 0.91
N LEU A 77 -11.13 19.33 0.91
CA LEU A 77 -11.21 17.89 0.58
C LEU A 77 -10.64 17.60 -0.82
N LEU A 78 -10.87 18.48 -1.79
CA LEU A 78 -10.34 18.31 -3.15
C LEU A 78 -8.82 18.41 -3.16
N ASP A 79 -8.24 19.36 -2.42
CA ASP A 79 -6.79 19.47 -2.25
C ASP A 79 -6.21 18.21 -1.62
N ALA A 80 -6.85 17.70 -0.57
CA ALA A 80 -6.43 16.47 0.08
C ALA A 80 -6.43 15.26 -0.86
N ILE A 81 -7.45 15.12 -1.73
CA ILE A 81 -7.52 14.05 -2.74
C ILE A 81 -6.39 14.19 -3.76
N HIS A 82 -6.13 15.41 -4.27
CA HIS A 82 -5.03 15.66 -5.20
C HIS A 82 -3.67 15.38 -4.56
N MET A 83 -3.46 15.83 -3.32
CA MET A 83 -2.23 15.57 -2.56
C MET A 83 -2.02 14.08 -2.33
N LEU A 84 -3.08 13.33 -2.01
CA LEU A 84 -3.01 11.87 -1.85
C LEU A 84 -2.63 11.18 -3.17
N SER A 85 -3.23 11.58 -4.28
CA SER A 85 -2.87 11.05 -5.61
C SER A 85 -1.40 11.33 -5.95
N GLN A 86 -0.93 12.56 -5.70
CA GLN A 86 0.47 12.91 -5.93
C GLN A 86 1.42 12.16 -5.00
N ALA A 87 1.06 11.98 -3.73
CA ALA A 87 1.84 11.21 -2.77
C ALA A 87 1.95 9.73 -3.17
N TRP A 88 0.86 9.15 -3.68
CA TRP A 88 0.85 7.78 -4.21
C TRP A 88 1.82 7.62 -5.38
N ASN A 89 1.89 8.60 -6.28
CA ASN A 89 2.82 8.58 -7.41
C ASN A 89 4.30 8.63 -6.99
N CYS A 90 4.61 9.02 -5.74
CA CYS A 90 5.96 8.96 -5.18
C CYS A 90 6.30 7.61 -4.56
N VAL A 91 5.31 6.75 -4.28
CA VAL A 91 5.57 5.40 -3.78
C VAL A 91 6.13 4.56 -4.93
N THR A 92 7.41 4.23 -4.85
CA THR A 92 8.10 3.59 -5.98
C THR A 92 7.69 2.12 -6.15
N PRO A 93 7.68 1.58 -7.38
CA PRO A 93 7.50 0.15 -7.60
C PRO A 93 8.52 -0.71 -6.84
N GLN A 94 9.75 -0.22 -6.65
CA GLN A 94 10.78 -0.90 -5.87
C GLN A 94 10.40 -1.00 -4.38
N THR A 95 9.87 0.08 -3.78
CA THR A 95 9.36 0.07 -2.40
C THR A 95 8.26 -0.96 -2.25
N ILE A 96 7.28 -0.98 -3.17
CA ILE A 96 6.19 -1.95 -3.16
C ILE A 96 6.74 -3.38 -3.25
N THR A 97 7.60 -3.65 -4.23
CA THR A 97 8.20 -4.98 -4.44
C THR A 97 8.98 -5.45 -3.21
N ASN A 98 9.72 -4.56 -2.55
CA ASN A 98 10.46 -4.88 -1.34
C ASN A 98 9.53 -5.24 -0.17
N CYS A 99 8.40 -4.53 0.00
CA CYS A 99 7.42 -4.84 1.04
C CYS A 99 6.79 -6.22 0.83
N PHE A 100 6.38 -6.52 -0.40
CA PHE A 100 5.84 -7.85 -0.72
C PHE A 100 6.87 -8.94 -0.44
N ARG A 101 8.14 -8.75 -0.84
CA ARG A 101 9.21 -9.71 -0.55
C ARG A 101 9.43 -9.90 0.95
N HIS A 102 9.44 -8.82 1.74
CA HIS A 102 9.62 -8.90 3.20
C HIS A 102 8.45 -9.59 3.89
N ALA A 103 7.24 -9.46 3.34
CA ALA A 103 6.06 -10.19 3.80
C ALA A 103 6.03 -11.67 3.35
N GLY A 104 7.13 -12.17 2.74
CA GLY A 104 7.23 -13.54 2.25
C GLY A 104 6.56 -13.79 0.89
N ILE A 105 6.09 -12.73 0.20
CA ILE A 105 5.44 -12.83 -1.11
C ILE A 105 6.47 -12.42 -2.18
N SER A 106 7.18 -13.40 -2.71
CA SER A 106 8.13 -13.19 -3.82
C SER A 106 7.86 -14.14 -4.98
N THR A 107 8.33 -13.77 -6.16
CA THR A 107 8.38 -14.63 -7.34
C THR A 107 9.58 -15.57 -7.34
N ASP A 108 10.51 -15.39 -6.39
CA ASP A 108 11.71 -16.18 -6.29
C ASP A 108 11.39 -17.53 -5.63
N ASN A 109 11.38 -18.61 -6.41
CA ASN A 109 11.45 -19.99 -5.91
C ASN A 109 12.85 -20.32 -5.34
N ALA A 110 13.43 -19.41 -4.57
CA ALA A 110 14.65 -19.69 -3.83
C ALA A 110 14.23 -20.25 -2.46
N SER A 111 14.58 -21.51 -2.23
CA SER A 111 14.50 -22.16 -0.91
C SER A 111 15.06 -21.22 0.17
N PRO A 112 14.47 -21.22 1.38
CA PRO A 112 14.89 -20.33 2.46
C PRO A 112 16.37 -20.57 2.75
N THR A 113 17.22 -19.60 2.44
CA THR A 113 18.55 -19.57 3.03
C THR A 113 18.36 -19.14 4.47
N SER A 114 18.55 -20.09 5.37
CA SER A 114 18.78 -19.85 6.78
C SER A 114 19.82 -18.74 6.92
N LYS A 115 19.38 -17.57 7.35
CA LYS A 115 20.28 -16.64 8.04
C LYS A 115 20.05 -16.87 9.52
N ASP A 116 21.06 -17.49 10.12
CA ASP A 116 21.24 -17.57 11.56
C ASP A 116 21.11 -16.18 12.20
N ARG A 117 20.59 -16.20 13.42
CA ARG A 117 20.49 -15.07 14.36
C ARG A 117 21.82 -14.37 14.58
#